data_AF-A0A7Y8IC54-F1
#
_entry.id   AF-A0A7Y8IC54-F1
#
_cell.length_a   1.000
_cell.length_b   1.000
_cell.length_c   1.000
_cell.angle_alpha   90.00
_cell.angle_beta   90.00
_cell.angle_gamma   90.00
#
_symmetry.space_group_name_H-M   'P 1'
#
loop_
_entity.id
_entity.type
_entity.pdbx_description
1 polymer ?
#
loop_
_entity_poly.entity_id
_entity_poly.type
_entity_poly.pdbx_seq_one_letter_code
_entity_poly.pdbx_strand_id
1 'polypeptide(L)' 'MDLSVVIPVYNEEESVKFLYEAVTKALSNLKRQYEIILIDDGSKDKTYT' A
#
# COMPACT_ATOMS: atom_id res chain seq x y z
N MET A 1 6.94 2.40 -17.43
CA MET A 1 6.34 2.45 -16.09
C MET A 1 5.21 3.44 -16.18
N ASP A 2 3.97 3.00 -15.95
CA ASP A 2 2.76 3.79 -16.23
C ASP A 2 1.98 4.16 -14.96
N LEU A 3 2.19 3.45 -13.84
CA LEU A 3 1.52 3.70 -12.58
C LEU A 3 2.39 3.29 -11.39
N SER A 4 2.63 4.21 -10.46
CA SER A 4 3.30 3.94 -9.19
C SER A 4 2.31 4.17 -8.06
N VAL A 5 2.09 3.15 -7.23
CA VAL A 5 1.15 3.19 -6.11
C VAL A 5 1.96 3.23 -4.82
N VAL A 6 1.94 4.37 -4.14
CA VAL A 6 2.67 4.59 -2.89
C VAL A 6 1.67 4.51 -1.74
N ILE A 7 1.92 3.60 -0.81
CA ILE A 7 1.03 3.31 0.31
C ILE A 7 1.82 3.47 1.61
N PRO A 8 1.53 4.49 2.44
CA PRO A 8 2.03 4.54 3.81
C PRO A 8 1.30 3.46 4.61
N VAL A 9 2.06 2.57 5.25
CA VAL A 9 1.53 1.49 6.09
C VAL A 9 1.84 1.78 7.55
N TYR A 10 0.82 1.63 8.41
CA TYR A 10 0.93 1.77 9.86
C TYR A 10 0.59 0.45 10.55
N ASN A 11 1.59 -0.10 11.23
CA ASN A 11 1.57 -1.03 12.36
C ASN A 11 0.45 -2.09 12.52
N GLU A 12 0.09 -2.83 11.47
CA GLU A 12 -0.59 -4.13 11.58
C GLU A 12 -0.18 -5.04 10.40
N GLU A 13 0.73 -6.00 10.63
CA GLU A 13 1.24 -6.93 9.59
C GLU A 13 0.10 -7.68 8.87
N GLU A 14 -1.00 -7.97 9.57
CA GLU A 14 -2.18 -8.63 8.98
C GLU A 14 -2.97 -7.68 8.05
N SER A 15 -3.17 -6.41 8.45
CA SER A 15 -3.90 -5.41 7.66
C SER A 15 -3.18 -5.07 6.35
N VAL A 16 -1.84 -5.01 6.37
CA VAL A 16 -1.02 -4.75 5.17
C VAL A 16 -1.20 -5.85 4.12
N LYS A 17 -1.31 -7.11 4.55
CA LYS A 17 -1.54 -8.24 3.64
C LYS A 17 -2.87 -8.12 2.90
N PHE A 18 -3.96 -7.83 3.61
CA PHE A 18 -5.27 -7.63 2.99
C PHE A 18 -5.29 -6.45 2.03
N LEU A 19 -4.60 -5.36 2.38
CA LEU A 19 -4.48 -4.19 1.51
C LEU A 19 -3.72 -4.52 0.23
N TYR A 20 -2.59 -5.23 0.34
CA TYR A 20 -1.81 -5.67 -0.82
C TYR A 20 -2.63 -6.57 -1.75
N GLU A 21 -3.37 -7.55 -1.20
CA GLU A 21 -4.23 -8.44 -1.98
C GLU A 21 -5.36 -7.66 -2.69
N ALA A 22 -6.01 -6.73 -2.00
CA ALA A 22 -7.07 -5.90 -2.56
C ALA A 22 -6.56 -5.00 -3.69
N VAL A 23 -5.41 -4.34 -3.49
CA VAL A 23 -4.78 -3.46 -4.49
C VAL A 23 -4.32 -4.28 -5.70
N THR A 24 -3.65 -5.40 -5.48
CA THR A 24 -3.22 -6.32 -6.56
C THR A 24 -4.42 -6.81 -7.37
N LYS A 25 -5.52 -7.19 -6.71
CA LYS A 25 -6.76 -7.60 -7.39
C LYS A 25 -7.37 -6.46 -8.21
N ALA A 26 -7.42 -5.24 -7.68
CA ALA A 26 -7.92 -4.08 -8.42
C ALA A 26 -7.04 -3.75 -9.64
N LEU A 27 -5.72 -3.83 -9.49
CA LEU A 27 -4.76 -3.53 -10.54
C LEU A 27 -4.55 -4.68 -11.54
N SER A 28 -4.93 -5.91 -11.21
CA SER A 28 -4.84 -7.07 -12.13
C SER A 28 -5.63 -6.89 -13.42
N ASN A 29 -6.71 -6.11 -13.38
CA ASN A 29 -7.51 -5.77 -14.56
C ASN A 29 -6.93 -4.61 -15.37
N LEU A 30 -5.96 -3.89 -14.79
CA LEU A 30 -5.24 -2.84 -15.48
C LEU A 30 -4.13 -3.51 -16.31
N LYS A 31 -4.29 -3.58 -17.64
CA LYS A 31 -3.25 -4.07 -18.57
C LYS A 31 -2.07 -3.09 -18.66
N ARG A 32 -1.48 -2.73 -17.53
CA ARG A 32 -0.39 -1.76 -17.40
C ARG A 32 0.63 -2.29 -16.40
N GLN A 33 1.89 -1.90 -16.60
CA GLN A 33 2.93 -2.16 -15.62
C GLN A 33 2.76 -1.19 -14.45
N TYR A 34 2.68 -1.75 -13.25
CA TYR A 34 2.57 -0.99 -12.01
C TYR A 34 3.61 -1.45 -10.99
N GLU A 35 3.96 -0.55 -10.09
CA GLU A 35 4.75 -0.83 -8.89
C GLU A 35 3.95 -0.45 -7.65
N ILE A 36 4.14 -1.22 -6.56
CA ILE A 36 3.55 -0.93 -5.26
C ILE A 36 4.70 -0.70 -4.30
N ILE A 37 4.75 0.50 -3.71
CA ILE A 37 5.77 0.91 -2.76
C ILE A 37 5.08 1.06 -1.40
N LEU A 38 5.33 0.11 -0.51
CA LEU A 38 4.89 0.16 0.88
C LEU A 38 5.95 0.93 1.69
N ILE A 39 5.55 2.04 2.27
CA ILE A 39 6.42 2.86 3.12
C ILE A 39 5.96 2.67 4.56
N ASP A 40 6.81 2.06 5.39
CA ASP A 40 6.65 2.12 6.84
C ASP A 40 6.82 3.59 7.23
N ASP A 41 5.73 4.26 7.59
CA ASP A 41 5.77 5.68 7.90
C ASP A 41 6.43 5.97 9.25
N GLY A 42 6.80 4.91 10.00
CA GLY A 42 7.50 5.00 11.29
C GLY A 42 6.73 5.79 12.34
N SER A 43 5.47 6.15 12.08
CA SER A 43 4.63 6.81 13.05
C SER A 43 4.45 5.83 14.20
N LYS A 44 4.64 6.30 15.42
CA LYS A 44 4.12 5.68 16.63
C LYS A 44 3.00 6.60 17.04
N ASP A 45 1.77 6.25 16.68
CA ASP A 45 0.53 6.88 17.14
C ASP A 45 0.72 8.28 17.74
N LYS A 46 0.98 9.26 16.87
CA LYS A 46 0.80 10.69 17.17
C LYS A 46 0.19 11.35 15.96
N THR A 47 -0.94 10.80 15.55
CA THR A 47 -1.93 11.48 14.73
C THR A 47 -2.54 12.61 15.60
N TYR A 48 -1.80 13.72 15.73
CA TYR A 48 -2.19 15.00 16.34
C TYR A 48 -2.66 15.00 17.81
N THR A 49 -1.76 15.44 18.71
CA THR A 49 -2.06 16.31 19.88
C THR A 49 -0.81 17.08 20.25
#